data_AF-A0A813LX10-F1
#
_entry.id   AF-A0A813LX10-F1
#
_cell.length_a   1.000
_cell.length_b   1.000
_cell.length_c   1.000
_cell.angle_alpha   90.00
_cell.angle_beta   90.00
_cell.angle_gamma   90.00
#
_symmetry.space_group_name_H-M   'P 1'
#
loop_
_entity.id
_entity.type
_entity.pdbx_description
1 polymer ?
#
loop_
_entity_poly.entity_id
_entity_poly.type
_entity_poly.pdbx_seq_one_letter_code
_entity_poly.pdbx_strand_id
1 'polypeptide(L)'
;MGKRHKKTHALCPRCGKRSYHTQNKRCAACGYPAAKLRSYEWSEKAKRRPTLFCVGIMGDGTPAMGKRHKKTHALCPRCGKRSYHTQNKRCAACGYPAAKLRSYEWSEKAKRRKAQGTGRMKYLKHVARRAKNGFREGGTAPARKKRAGGDK
;
A
#
# COMPACT_ATOMS: atom_id res chain seq x y z
N MET A 1 -22.00 -15.16 -69.41
CA MET A 1 -21.28 -15.86 -68.30
C MET A 1 -21.13 -14.91 -67.12
N GLY A 2 -22.01 -15.01 -66.12
CA GLY A 2 -22.10 -14.04 -65.01
C GLY A 2 -20.94 -14.14 -64.03
N LYS A 3 -20.24 -13.03 -63.78
CA LYS A 3 -19.14 -12.93 -62.81
C LYS A 3 -19.71 -13.15 -61.40
N ARG A 4 -19.43 -14.31 -60.79
CA ARG A 4 -19.76 -14.58 -59.38
C ARG A 4 -19.07 -13.53 -58.50
N HIS A 5 -19.83 -12.64 -57.87
CA HIS A 5 -19.33 -11.67 -56.89
C HIS A 5 -18.65 -12.44 -55.74
N LYS A 6 -17.31 -12.36 -55.66
CA LYS A 6 -16.54 -12.99 -54.58
C LYS A 6 -16.90 -12.27 -53.27
N LYS A 7 -17.44 -13.01 -52.30
CA LYS A 7 -17.77 -12.50 -50.95
C LYS A 7 -16.55 -11.80 -50.37
N THR A 8 -16.61 -10.48 -50.21
CA THR A 8 -15.50 -9.62 -49.77
C THR A 8 -15.20 -9.75 -48.28
N HIS A 9 -16.08 -10.38 -47.50
CA HIS A 9 -15.98 -10.49 -46.04
C HIS A 9 -15.88 -11.94 -45.54
N ALA A 10 -14.86 -12.20 -44.71
CA ALA A 10 -14.57 -13.44 -44.02
C ALA A 10 -14.73 -13.30 -42.49
N LEU A 11 -14.65 -14.41 -41.76
CA LEU A 11 -14.67 -14.44 -40.30
C LEU A 11 -13.39 -13.81 -39.75
N CYS A 12 -13.54 -12.85 -38.84
CA CYS A 12 -12.40 -12.23 -38.18
C CYS A 12 -11.89 -13.14 -37.05
N PRO A 13 -10.60 -13.48 -37.00
CA PRO A 13 -10.05 -14.37 -35.97
C PRO A 13 -10.09 -13.76 -34.56
N ARG A 14 -10.25 -12.44 -34.43
CA ARG A 14 -10.31 -11.75 -33.13
C ARG A 14 -11.71 -11.66 -32.54
N CYS A 15 -12.70 -11.27 -33.35
CA CYS A 15 -14.06 -11.02 -32.87
C CYS A 15 -15.07 -12.08 -33.30
N GLY A 16 -14.67 -13.08 -34.10
CA GLY A 16 -15.54 -14.15 -34.61
C GLY A 16 -16.60 -13.69 -35.62
N LYS A 17 -16.81 -12.39 -35.83
CA LYS A 17 -17.80 -11.85 -36.77
C LYS A 17 -17.32 -11.94 -38.21
N ARG A 18 -18.24 -12.16 -39.15
CA ARG A 18 -17.97 -12.21 -40.61
C ARG A 18 -17.79 -10.83 -41.22
N SER A 19 -16.86 -10.07 -40.66
CA SER A 19 -16.66 -8.64 -40.93
C SER A 19 -15.22 -8.34 -41.35
N TYR A 20 -14.38 -9.36 -41.57
CA TYR A 20 -13.01 -9.19 -42.03
C TYR A 20 -12.98 -9.03 -43.55
N HIS A 21 -12.66 -7.84 -44.05
CA HIS A 21 -12.58 -7.62 -45.48
C HIS A 21 -11.30 -8.26 -46.03
N THR A 22 -11.42 -9.22 -46.95
CA THR A 22 -10.29 -10.02 -47.44
C THR A 22 -9.34 -9.20 -48.33
N GLN A 23 -9.86 -8.26 -49.12
CA GLN A 23 -9.02 -7.36 -49.94
C GLN A 23 -8.29 -6.30 -49.08
N ASN A 24 -9.01 -5.58 -48.22
CA ASN A 24 -8.43 -4.53 -47.36
C ASN A 24 -7.73 -5.06 -46.10
N LYS A 25 -7.74 -6.40 -45.91
CA LYS A 25 -7.17 -7.12 -44.76
C LYS A 25 -7.52 -6.51 -43.40
N ARG A 26 -8.71 -5.93 -43.25
CA ARG A 26 -9.13 -5.21 -42.03
C ARG A 26 -10.55 -5.60 -41.62
N CYS A 27 -10.75 -5.75 -40.32
CA CYS A 27 -12.05 -5.99 -39.74
C CYS A 27 -12.79 -4.68 -39.49
N ALA A 28 -13.97 -4.52 -40.08
CA ALA A 28 -14.82 -3.35 -39.89
C ALA A 28 -15.39 -3.24 -38.46
N ALA A 29 -15.53 -4.37 -37.75
CA ALA A 29 -16.14 -4.41 -36.42
C ALA A 29 -15.15 -4.16 -35.27
N CYS A 30 -13.90 -4.63 -35.38
CA CYS A 30 -12.92 -4.55 -34.28
C CYS A 30 -11.58 -3.91 -34.68
N GLY A 31 -11.44 -3.45 -35.92
CA GLY A 31 -10.25 -2.77 -36.43
C GLY A 31 -9.01 -3.65 -36.65
N TYR A 32 -9.12 -4.98 -36.47
CA TYR A 32 -8.01 -5.93 -36.64
C TYR A 32 -7.56 -6.07 -38.10
N PRO A 33 -6.25 -6.09 -38.41
CA PRO A 33 -5.11 -5.89 -37.53
C PRO A 33 -4.79 -4.40 -37.39
N ALA A 34 -4.79 -3.90 -36.16
CA ALA A 34 -4.31 -2.57 -35.85
C ALA A 34 -2.77 -2.63 -35.68
N ALA A 35 -2.05 -2.57 -36.79
CA ALA A 35 -0.61 -2.32 -36.76
C ALA A 35 -0.22 -1.49 -37.99
N LYS A 36 -0.28 -0.17 -37.82
CA LYS A 36 0.51 0.75 -38.64
C LYS A 36 1.26 1.66 -37.69
N LEU A 37 2.37 1.13 -37.14
CA LEU A 37 3.45 2.00 -36.70
C LEU A 37 3.91 2.76 -37.94
N ARG A 38 3.80 4.09 -37.90
CA ARG A 38 4.41 5.00 -38.85
C ARG A 38 5.90 4.68 -38.90
N SER A 39 6.40 4.28 -40.06
CA SER A 39 7.83 4.26 -40.37
C SER A 39 8.35 5.69 -40.29
N TYR A 40 9.14 6.00 -39.26
CA TYR A 40 10.21 6.97 -39.39
C TYR A 40 11.45 6.16 -39.78
N GLU A 41 11.91 6.35 -41.01
CA GLU A 41 13.21 5.89 -41.48
C GLU A 41 14.29 6.40 -40.51
N TRP A 42 14.91 5.50 -39.76
CA TRP A 42 16.21 5.74 -39.16
C TRP A 42 17.17 4.67 -39.67
N SER A 43 17.79 5.01 -40.79
CA SER A 43 19.03 4.52 -41.39
C SER A 43 19.60 3.19 -40.88
N GLU A 44 19.66 2.26 -41.84
CA GLU A 44 20.12 0.88 -41.87
C GLU A 44 21.59 0.65 -41.46
N LYS A 45 22.06 1.10 -40.29
CA LYS A 45 23.46 0.90 -39.85
C LYS A 45 23.68 0.15 -38.54
N ALA A 46 22.70 -0.61 -38.07
CA ALA A 46 22.79 -1.36 -36.80
C ALA A 46 22.58 -2.88 -36.91
N LYS A 47 22.85 -3.50 -38.06
CA LYS A 47 22.87 -4.96 -38.20
C LYS A 47 24.24 -5.44 -38.66
N ARG A 48 25.14 -5.70 -37.71
CA ARG A 48 26.17 -6.77 -37.73
C ARG A 48 27.08 -6.61 -36.51
N ARG A 49 26.71 -7.23 -35.39
CA ARG A 49 27.66 -7.86 -34.47
C ARG A 49 26.94 -8.80 -33.49
N PRO A 50 27.19 -10.12 -33.54
CA PRO A 50 26.73 -11.04 -32.52
C PRO A 50 27.77 -11.03 -31.40
N THR A 51 27.66 -10.06 -30.49
CA THR A 51 28.32 -10.17 -29.19
C THR A 51 27.23 -10.37 -28.18
N LEU A 52 27.20 -11.58 -27.64
CA LEU A 52 26.80 -11.93 -26.28
C LEU A 52 26.60 -10.68 -25.39
N PHE A 53 25.40 -10.11 -25.42
CA PHE A 53 25.03 -9.03 -24.53
C PHE A 53 23.68 -9.41 -23.95
N CYS A 54 23.73 -9.88 -22.71
CA CYS A 54 22.58 -10.01 -21.84
C CYS A 54 21.98 -8.61 -21.66
N VAL A 55 21.10 -8.19 -22.57
CA VAL A 55 20.39 -6.91 -22.50
C VAL A 55 19.28 -7.05 -21.46
N GLY A 56 19.64 -6.72 -20.22
CA GLY A 56 18.88 -5.74 -19.45
C GLY A 56 17.49 -6.13 -18.97
N ILE A 57 17.40 -7.11 -18.04
CA ILE A 57 16.32 -7.07 -17.04
C ILE A 57 16.69 -6.04 -15.95
N MET A 58 16.83 -4.79 -16.38
CA MET A 58 17.00 -3.62 -15.49
C MET A 58 15.66 -2.89 -15.46
N GLY A 59 14.63 -3.60 -15.01
CA GLY A 59 13.26 -3.11 -15.00
C GLY A 59 12.85 -2.59 -13.63
N ASP A 60 12.19 -1.44 -13.60
CA ASP A 60 11.39 -1.01 -12.45
C ASP A 60 10.18 -1.94 -12.32
N GLY A 61 10.14 -2.75 -11.26
CA GLY A 61 9.05 -3.70 -11.04
C GLY A 61 9.53 -5.08 -10.59
N THR A 62 8.93 -6.14 -11.13
CA THR A 62 9.15 -7.53 -10.71
C THR A 62 10.61 -7.95 -10.59
N PRO A 63 11.53 -7.64 -11.53
CA PRO A 63 12.93 -8.06 -11.39
C PRO A 63 13.69 -7.30 -10.29
N ALA A 64 13.30 -6.06 -9.99
CA ALA A 64 13.87 -5.29 -8.89
C ALA A 64 13.30 -5.70 -7.52
N MET A 65 12.03 -6.15 -7.46
CA MET A 65 11.38 -6.60 -6.21
C MET A 65 12.09 -7.81 -5.60
N GLY A 66 12.55 -8.76 -6.41
CA GLY A 66 13.25 -9.96 -5.95
C GLY A 66 14.52 -9.67 -5.14
N LYS A 67 15.15 -8.51 -5.38
CA LYS A 67 16.38 -8.08 -4.71
C LYS A 67 16.14 -7.35 -3.36
N ARG A 68 14.88 -7.21 -2.90
CA ARG A 68 14.51 -6.47 -1.67
C ARG A 68 14.67 -7.28 -0.37
N HIS A 69 15.84 -7.92 -0.19
CA HIS A 69 16.13 -8.74 0.99
C HIS A 69 16.62 -7.92 2.20
N LYS A 70 17.34 -6.81 1.97
CA LYS A 70 17.83 -5.91 3.03
C LYS A 70 16.67 -5.11 3.65
N LYS A 71 16.63 -4.99 4.97
CA LYS A 71 15.58 -4.25 5.70
C LYS A 71 16.11 -2.91 6.18
N THR A 72 15.43 -1.83 5.79
CA THR A 72 15.73 -0.46 6.24
C THR A 72 15.16 -0.18 7.63
N HIS A 73 13.97 -0.71 7.92
CA HIS A 73 13.25 -0.48 9.17
C HIS A 73 13.12 -1.74 10.04
N ALA A 74 13.51 -1.62 11.30
CA ALA A 74 13.29 -2.59 12.37
C ALA A 74 12.23 -2.10 13.38
N LEU A 75 11.88 -2.95 14.35
CA LEU A 75 10.99 -2.60 15.46
C LEU A 75 11.67 -1.58 16.38
N CYS A 76 10.94 -0.54 16.75
CA CYS A 76 11.44 0.48 17.67
C CYS A 76 11.12 0.11 19.13
N PRO A 77 12.11 0.18 20.06
CA PRO A 77 11.90 -0.18 21.46
C PRO A 77 10.89 0.73 22.18
N ARG A 78 10.80 2.01 21.81
CA ARG A 78 9.89 2.97 22.47
C ARG A 78 8.43 2.81 22.03
N CYS A 79 8.18 2.61 20.73
CA CYS A 79 6.82 2.67 20.17
C CYS A 79 6.29 1.34 19.64
N GLY A 80 7.11 0.29 19.59
CA GLY A 80 6.74 -1.04 19.07
C GLY A 80 6.43 -1.08 17.57
N LYS A 81 6.59 0.03 16.84
CA LYS A 81 6.34 0.09 15.39
C LYS A 81 7.61 -0.27 14.61
N ARG A 82 7.43 -0.90 13.45
CA ARG A 82 8.50 -1.13 12.46
C ARG A 82 8.84 0.17 11.74
N SER A 83 9.52 1.06 12.43
CA SER A 83 9.86 2.41 11.94
C SER A 83 11.25 2.85 12.36
N TYR A 84 12.03 1.98 13.03
CA TYR A 84 13.39 2.30 13.42
C TYR A 84 14.32 2.09 12.24
N HIS A 85 14.93 3.16 11.73
CA HIS A 85 15.85 3.07 10.60
C HIS A 85 17.20 2.51 11.06
N THR A 86 17.62 1.36 10.53
CA THR A 86 18.79 0.62 11.02
C THR A 86 20.12 1.33 10.74
N GLN A 87 20.25 2.00 9.60
CA GLN A 87 21.45 2.76 9.23
C GLN A 87 21.54 4.07 10.02
N ASN A 88 20.53 4.94 9.88
CA ASN A 88 20.50 6.27 10.50
C ASN A 88 20.18 6.25 12.01
N LYS A 89 19.96 5.07 12.60
CA LYS A 89 19.65 4.85 14.02
C LYS A 89 18.51 5.72 14.56
N ARG A 90 17.54 6.09 13.71
CA ARG A 90 16.46 7.02 14.07
C ARG A 90 15.08 6.44 13.76
N CYS A 91 14.14 6.58 14.69
CA CYS A 91 12.77 6.14 14.48
C CYS A 91 11.96 7.19 13.73
N ALA A 92 11.44 6.82 12.56
CA ALA A 92 10.57 7.65 11.75
C ALA A 92 9.25 7.97 12.46
N ALA A 93 8.76 7.12 13.37
CA ALA A 93 7.47 7.33 14.03
C ALA A 93 7.57 8.17 15.31
N CYS A 94 8.46 7.83 16.24
CA CYS A 94 8.54 8.47 17.57
C CYS A 94 9.76 9.37 17.76
N GLY A 95 10.75 9.33 16.86
CA GLY A 95 11.97 10.13 16.96
C GLY A 95 13.07 9.57 17.86
N TYR A 96 12.93 8.36 18.41
CA TYR A 96 14.01 7.68 19.16
C TYR A 96 15.33 7.73 18.36
N PRO A 97 16.48 8.13 18.94
CA PRO A 97 16.79 8.26 20.38
C PRO A 97 16.39 9.58 21.06
N ALA A 98 15.84 10.57 20.33
CA ALA A 98 15.55 11.89 20.90
C ALA A 98 14.69 11.80 22.18
N ALA A 99 14.92 12.70 23.14
CA ALA A 99 14.17 12.74 24.39
C ALA A 99 12.69 13.04 24.16
N LYS A 100 12.40 14.05 23.33
CA LYS A 100 11.03 14.44 22.97
C LYS A 100 10.42 13.46 21.96
N LEU A 101 9.12 13.19 22.12
CA LEU A 101 8.36 12.44 21.12
C LEU A 101 8.15 13.29 19.86
N ARG A 102 8.37 12.68 18.70
CA ARG A 102 8.09 13.32 17.41
C ARG A 102 6.58 13.45 17.18
N SER A 103 6.11 14.69 17.08
CA SER A 103 4.76 15.09 16.67
C SER A 103 4.84 16.25 15.67
N TYR A 104 3.88 16.33 14.76
CA TYR A 104 3.74 17.45 13.82
C TYR A 104 2.29 17.93 13.81
N GLU A 105 2.10 19.24 13.69
CA GLU A 105 0.78 19.88 13.72
C GLU A 105 -0.08 19.48 12.52
N TRP A 106 0.52 19.39 11.34
CA TRP A 106 -0.15 18.97 10.10
C TRP A 106 -0.68 17.52 10.12
N SER A 107 -0.40 16.72 11.16
CA SER A 107 -0.83 15.33 11.26
C SER A 107 -1.62 15.04 12.53
N GLU A 108 -2.83 15.58 12.61
CA GLU A 108 -3.76 15.39 13.74
C GLU A 108 -4.07 13.91 14.00
N LYS A 109 -4.33 13.14 12.95
CA LYS A 109 -4.59 11.69 13.05
C LYS A 109 -3.39 10.93 13.66
N ALA A 110 -2.17 11.39 13.42
CA ALA A 110 -0.99 10.79 14.03
C ALA A 110 -0.88 11.11 15.53
N LYS A 111 -1.25 12.33 15.94
CA LYS A 111 -1.33 12.72 17.35
C LYS A 111 -2.38 11.90 18.10
N ARG A 112 -3.61 11.81 17.57
CA ARG A 112 -4.72 11.07 18.19
C ARG A 112 -4.38 9.61 18.51
N ARG A 113 -3.64 8.93 17.61
CA ARG A 113 -3.22 7.52 17.82
C ARG A 113 -2.19 7.33 18.95
N LYS A 114 -1.56 8.39 19.43
CA LYS A 114 -0.52 8.36 20.48
C LYS A 114 -0.91 9.16 21.72
N ALA A 115 -2.04 9.86 21.68
CA ALA A 115 -2.48 10.71 22.75
C ALA A 115 -2.68 9.91 24.04
N GLN A 116 -2.57 10.61 25.17
CA GLN A 116 -2.96 10.07 26.48
C GLN A 116 -4.42 9.58 26.39
N GLY A 117 -4.73 8.42 26.97
CA GLY A 117 -6.04 7.76 26.77
C GLY A 117 -5.98 6.46 25.98
N THR A 118 -5.02 6.32 25.06
CA THR A 118 -4.99 5.18 24.13
C THR A 118 -4.40 3.89 24.71
N GLY A 119 -3.64 4.00 25.82
CA GLY A 119 -2.95 2.88 26.46
C GLY A 119 -3.56 2.45 27.80
N ARG A 120 -2.81 1.66 28.56
CA ARG A 120 -3.27 1.08 29.84
C ARG A 120 -3.54 2.12 30.95
N MET A 121 -2.96 3.32 30.86
CA MET A 121 -3.12 4.42 31.83
C MET A 121 -3.03 3.97 33.31
N LYS A 122 -2.06 3.09 33.65
CA LYS A 122 -1.98 2.43 34.96
C LYS A 122 -2.07 3.41 36.14
N TYR A 123 -1.40 4.56 36.05
CA TYR A 123 -1.45 5.60 37.07
C TYR A 123 -2.66 6.52 36.89
N LEU A 124 -2.73 7.22 35.75
CA LEU A 124 -3.72 8.26 35.49
C LEU A 124 -5.18 7.78 35.61
N LYS A 125 -5.48 6.51 35.32
CA LYS A 125 -6.82 5.93 35.46
C LYS A 125 -7.37 6.05 36.89
N HIS A 126 -6.50 5.94 37.90
CA HIS A 126 -6.91 5.99 39.30
C HIS A 126 -6.83 7.39 39.91
N VAL A 127 -6.13 8.33 39.26
CA VAL A 127 -5.91 9.70 39.77
C VAL A 127 -7.23 10.44 39.94
N ALA A 128 -8.13 10.39 38.96
CA ALA A 128 -9.43 11.09 39.05
C ALA A 128 -10.28 10.60 40.24
N ARG A 129 -10.28 9.28 40.51
CA ARG A 129 -10.96 8.70 41.67
C ARG A 129 -10.30 9.11 42.98
N ARG A 130 -8.96 9.09 43.04
CA ARG A 130 -8.21 9.51 44.22
C ARG A 130 -8.43 10.99 44.53
N ALA A 131 -8.46 11.85 43.50
CA ALA A 131 -8.73 13.27 43.62
C ALA A 131 -10.14 13.55 44.17
N LYS A 132 -11.17 12.85 43.65
CA LYS A 132 -12.54 12.93 44.19
C LYS A 132 -12.64 12.52 45.66
N ASN A 133 -11.78 11.60 46.08
CA ASN A 133 -11.71 11.11 47.45
C ASN A 133 -10.73 11.91 48.34
N GLY A 134 -10.21 13.04 47.85
CA GLY A 134 -9.33 13.93 48.62
C GLY A 134 -7.95 13.37 48.93
N PHE A 135 -7.42 12.46 48.10
CA PHE A 135 -6.10 11.84 48.29
C PHE A 135 -5.88 11.19 49.67
N ARG A 136 -6.95 10.71 50.30
CA ARG A 136 -6.89 10.02 51.60
C ARG A 136 -5.99 8.78 51.55
N GLU A 137 -5.16 8.61 52.56
CA GLU A 137 -4.29 7.45 52.77
C GLU A 137 -4.68 6.71 54.06
N GLY A 138 -4.51 5.37 54.11
CA GLY A 138 -4.65 4.59 55.35
C GLY A 138 -6.05 4.36 55.93
N GLY A 139 -7.14 4.67 55.22
CA GLY A 139 -8.51 4.47 55.74
C GLY A 139 -9.13 3.12 55.37
N THR A 140 -9.59 2.34 56.35
CA THR A 140 -10.50 1.20 56.12
C THR A 140 -11.92 1.70 55.87
N ALA A 141 -12.60 1.15 54.87
CA ALA A 141 -14.01 1.47 54.63
C ALA A 141 -14.85 1.04 55.83
N PRO A 142 -15.81 1.86 56.30
CA PRO A 142 -16.70 1.46 57.39
C PRO A 142 -17.51 0.22 56.98
N ALA A 143 -17.79 -0.66 57.95
CA ALA A 143 -18.55 -1.88 57.70
C ALA A 143 -19.95 -1.55 57.13
N ARG A 144 -20.33 -2.22 56.05
CA ARG A 144 -21.62 -2.00 55.38
C ARG A 144 -22.74 -2.52 56.28
N LYS A 145 -23.62 -1.64 56.78
CA LYS A 145 -24.84 -2.06 57.50
C LYS A 145 -25.71 -2.93 56.58
N LYS A 146 -25.99 -4.18 56.96
CA LYS A 146 -27.00 -5.02 56.27
C LYS A 146 -28.35 -4.33 56.48
N ARG A 147 -29.06 -4.03 55.39
CA ARG A 147 -30.48 -3.63 55.50
C ARG A 147 -31.22 -4.86 56.03
N ALA A 148 -31.94 -4.71 57.14
CA ALA A 148 -32.90 -5.72 57.58
C ALA A 148 -33.88 -5.95 56.42
N GLY A 149 -34.15 -7.22 56.10
CA GLY A 149 -35.08 -7.59 55.03
C GLY A 149 -36.38 -6.82 55.17
N GLY A 150 -36.83 -6.22 54.06
CA GLY A 150 -38.19 -5.73 53.97
C GLY A 150 -39.12 -6.94 53.88
N ASP A 151 -39.81 -7.23 54.97
CA ASP A 151 -41.01 -8.07 54.96
C ASP A 151 -42.18 -7.22 54.44
N LYS A 152 -42.72 -7.66 53.30
CA LYS A 152 -43.98 -7.25 52.63
C LYS A 152 -44.02 -5.88 51.94
#